data_AF-A0A9D7D7S1-F1
#
_entry.id   AF-A0A9D7D7S1-F1
#
_cell.length_a   1.000
_cell.length_b   1.000
_cell.length_c   1.000
_cell.angle_alpha   90.00
_cell.angle_beta   90.00
_cell.angle_gamma   90.00
#
_symmetry.space_group_name_H-M   'P 1'
#
loop_
_entity.id
_entity.type
_entity.pdbx_description
1 polymer ?
#
loop_
_entity_poly.entity_id
_entity_poly.type
_entity_poly.pdbx_seq_one_letter_code
_entity_poly.pdbx_strand_id
1 'polypeptide(L)'
;MDAEALVSAVTAASRRLVFYGPERVPDTMEGRFELMTVHGVLAMLRLQSRSSAQPLAQPFADRLFSFFDAGLREAGTGDTTVLSACTSWPATFTAA
;
A
#
# COMPACT_ATOMS: atom_id res chain seq x y z
N MET A 1 -16.43 4.30 7.47
CA MET A 1 -15.29 3.44 7.13
C MET A 1 -14.04 4.21 7.53
N ASP A 2 -13.22 3.64 8.39
CA ASP A 2 -11.96 4.23 8.85
C ASP A 2 -10.77 3.68 8.06
N ALA A 3 -9.57 4.19 8.35
CA ALA A 3 -8.34 3.79 7.68
C ALA A 3 -7.96 2.33 7.96
N GLU A 4 -8.18 1.85 9.19
CA GLU A 4 -7.87 0.47 9.59
C GLU A 4 -8.71 -0.53 8.79
N ALA A 5 -10.03 -0.30 8.71
CA ALA A 5 -10.94 -1.12 7.94
C ALA A 5 -10.58 -1.11 6.45
N LEU A 6 -10.15 0.04 5.91
CA LEU A 6 -9.73 0.14 4.52
C LEU A 6 -8.43 -0.64 4.25
N VAL A 7 -7.41 -0.53 5.12
CA VAL A 7 -6.18 -1.33 5.02
C VAL A 7 -6.48 -2.82 5.12
N SER A 8 -7.38 -3.23 6.02
CA SER A 8 -7.82 -4.62 6.13
C SER A 8 -8.52 -5.11 4.86
N ALA A 9 -9.41 -4.30 4.26
CA ALA A 9 -10.06 -4.63 3.00
C ALA A 9 -9.08 -4.75 1.83
N VAL A 10 -8.10 -3.84 1.74
CA VAL A 10 -7.01 -3.87 0.74
C VAL A 10 -6.15 -5.12 0.93
N THR A 11 -5.84 -5.49 2.18
CA THR A 11 -5.07 -6.70 2.52
C THR A 11 -5.84 -7.97 2.15
N ALA A 12 -7.14 -8.02 2.41
CA ALA A 12 -7.97 -9.14 2.00
C ALA A 12 -8.05 -9.25 0.47
N ALA A 13 -8.14 -8.12 -0.23
CA ALA A 13 -8.18 -8.08 -1.70
C ALA A 13 -6.86 -8.57 -2.32
N SER A 14 -5.72 -8.12 -1.81
CA SER A 14 -4.40 -8.51 -2.33
C SER A 14 -4.12 -10.00 -2.15
N ARG A 15 -4.65 -10.62 -1.09
CA ARG A 15 -4.47 -12.05 -0.76
C ARG A 15 -5.43 -13.00 -1.48
N ARG A 16 -6.21 -12.53 -2.46
CA ARG A 16 -7.10 -13.41 -3.23
C ARG A 16 -6.29 -14.40 -4.06
N LEU A 17 -6.58 -15.69 -3.90
CA LEU A 17 -5.87 -16.79 -4.56
C LEU A 17 -5.79 -16.68 -6.09
N VAL A 18 -6.73 -15.96 -6.72
CA VAL A 18 -6.74 -15.71 -8.18
C VAL A 18 -5.49 -14.99 -8.70
N PHE A 19 -4.78 -14.26 -7.84
CA PHE A 19 -3.56 -13.54 -8.21
C PHE A 19 -2.29 -14.38 -8.14
N TYR A 20 -2.36 -15.58 -7.55
CA TYR A 20 -1.21 -16.43 -7.32
C TYR A 20 -1.22 -17.67 -8.21
N GLY A 21 -0.05 -18.16 -8.57
CA GLY A 21 0.10 -19.43 -9.28
C GLY A 21 1.16 -19.42 -10.38
N PRO A 22 1.27 -20.51 -11.14
CA PRO A 22 2.14 -20.60 -12.31
C PRO A 22 1.81 -19.48 -13.31
N GLU A 23 2.82 -18.76 -13.78
CA GLU A 23 2.69 -17.57 -14.65
C GLU A 23 1.97 -16.36 -14.02
N ARG A 24 1.76 -16.37 -12.70
CA ARG A 24 1.22 -15.24 -11.94
C ARG A 24 2.22 -14.84 -10.87
N VAL A 25 1.78 -14.01 -9.92
CA VAL A 25 2.61 -13.63 -8.78
C VAL A 25 2.93 -14.89 -7.96
N PRO A 26 4.20 -15.19 -7.69
CA PRO A 26 4.57 -16.30 -6.81
C PRO A 26 3.95 -16.12 -5.43
N ASP A 27 3.45 -17.21 -4.81
CA ASP A 27 2.96 -17.15 -3.43
C ASP A 27 4.13 -17.14 -2.44
N THR A 28 4.90 -16.06 -2.49
CA THR A 28 6.04 -15.77 -1.61
C THR A 28 5.77 -14.51 -0.81
N MET A 29 6.60 -14.24 0.19
CA MET A 29 6.50 -13.00 0.96
C MET A 29 6.61 -11.77 0.05
N GLU A 30 7.57 -11.77 -0.87
CA GLU A 30 7.77 -10.72 -1.86
C GLU A 30 6.53 -10.55 -2.76
N GLY A 31 6.01 -11.64 -3.33
CA GLY A 31 4.82 -11.57 -4.20
C GLY A 31 3.58 -11.06 -3.46
N ARG A 32 3.40 -11.44 -2.18
CA ARG A 32 2.32 -10.88 -1.33
C ARG A 32 2.53 -9.39 -1.07
N PHE A 33 3.76 -8.95 -0.87
CA PHE A 33 4.10 -7.54 -0.69
C PHE A 33 3.86 -6.71 -1.95
N GLU A 34 4.28 -7.20 -3.12
CA GLU A 34 4.01 -6.57 -4.43
C GLU A 34 2.51 -6.40 -4.66
N LEU A 35 1.72 -7.46 -4.46
CA LEU A 35 0.26 -7.39 -4.63
C LEU A 35 -0.39 -6.44 -3.62
N MET A 36 0.08 -6.43 -2.37
CA MET A 36 -0.40 -5.48 -1.37
C MET A 36 -0.10 -4.03 -1.78
N THR A 37 1.10 -3.77 -2.30
CA THR A 37 1.53 -2.46 -2.80
C THR A 37 0.64 -2.00 -3.94
N VAL A 38 0.40 -2.85 -4.94
CA VAL A 38 -0.49 -2.53 -6.08
C VAL A 38 -1.89 -2.18 -5.58
N HIS A 39 -2.48 -2.99 -4.70
CA HIS A 39 -3.83 -2.72 -4.18
C HIS A 39 -3.87 -1.45 -3.32
N GLY A 40 -2.83 -1.18 -2.53
CA GLY A 40 -2.70 0.04 -1.74
C GLY A 40 -2.65 1.30 -2.60
N VAL A 41 -1.85 1.28 -3.68
CA VAL A 41 -1.78 2.38 -4.65
C VAL A 41 -3.11 2.60 -5.36
N LEU A 42 -3.78 1.53 -5.80
CA LEU A 42 -5.11 1.65 -6.42
C LEU A 42 -6.15 2.25 -5.48
N ALA A 43 -6.14 1.86 -4.21
CA ALA A 43 -7.00 2.45 -3.18
C ALA A 43 -6.68 3.94 -2.98
N MET A 44 -5.40 4.31 -2.95
CA MET A 44 -4.95 5.69 -2.80
C MET A 44 -5.42 6.57 -3.97
N LEU A 45 -5.22 6.10 -5.22
CA LEU A 45 -5.70 6.78 -6.43
C LEU A 45 -7.23 6.98 -6.38
N ARG A 46 -7.96 5.98 -5.86
CA ARG A 46 -9.41 6.06 -5.72
C ARG A 46 -9.83 7.10 -4.68
N LEU A 47 -9.15 7.18 -3.54
CA LEU A 47 -9.42 8.20 -2.50
C LEU A 47 -9.17 9.61 -3.03
N GLN A 48 -8.08 9.81 -3.77
CA GLN A 48 -7.73 11.11 -4.37
C GLN A 48 -8.72 11.55 -5.46
N SER A 49 -9.32 10.60 -6.18
CA SER A 49 -10.32 10.88 -7.23
C SER A 49 -11.67 11.41 -6.72
N ARG A 50 -11.94 11.42 -5.40
CA ARG A 50 -13.20 11.92 -4.83
C ARG A 50 -12.92 12.92 -3.73
N SER A 51 -13.42 14.15 -3.88
CA SER A 51 -13.34 15.20 -2.85
C SER A 51 -13.89 14.74 -1.50
N SER A 52 -15.00 13.98 -1.49
CA SER A 52 -15.60 13.45 -0.27
C SER A 52 -14.76 12.39 0.45
N ALA A 53 -13.77 11.80 -0.22
CA ALA A 53 -12.91 10.75 0.33
C ALA A 53 -11.48 11.22 0.63
N GLN A 54 -11.10 12.43 0.20
CA GLN A 54 -9.79 13.01 0.48
C GLN A 54 -9.40 13.03 1.97
N PRO A 55 -10.30 13.33 2.93
CA PRO A 55 -9.94 13.31 4.35
C PRO A 55 -9.47 11.94 4.85
N LEU A 56 -9.82 10.85 4.15
CA LEU A 56 -9.41 9.49 4.49
C LEU A 56 -8.07 9.10 3.83
N ALA A 57 -7.59 9.86 2.85
CA ALA A 57 -6.37 9.53 2.09
C ALA A 57 -5.12 9.52 2.98
N GLN A 58 -4.91 10.57 3.79
CA GLN A 58 -3.74 10.65 4.66
C GLN A 58 -3.74 9.57 5.75
N PRO A 59 -4.83 9.37 6.53
CA PRO A 59 -4.89 8.31 7.53
C PRO A 59 -4.69 6.90 6.93
N PHE A 60 -5.20 6.67 5.71
CA PHE A 60 -4.96 5.42 4.99
C PHE A 60 -3.50 5.26 4.59
N ALA A 61 -2.86 6.32 4.08
CA ALA A 61 -1.44 6.32 3.74
C ALA A 61 -0.58 5.95 4.95
N ASP A 62 -0.76 6.67 6.06
CA ASP A 62 0.02 6.47 7.29
C ASP A 62 -0.11 5.04 7.80
N ARG A 63 -1.34 4.48 7.76
CA ARG A 63 -1.57 3.12 8.21
C ARG A 63 -1.00 2.07 7.26
N LEU A 64 -1.10 2.30 5.95
CA LEU A 64 -0.51 1.43 4.93
C LEU A 64 1.03 1.40 5.04
N PHE A 65 1.67 2.55 5.26
CA PHE A 65 3.11 2.63 5.51
C PHE A 65 3.52 1.89 6.79
N SER A 66 2.78 2.07 7.89
CA SER A 66 3.02 1.33 9.13
C SER A 66 2.90 -0.19 8.93
N PHE A 67 1.97 -0.64 8.10
CA PHE A 67 1.84 -2.05 7.74
C PHE A 67 3.06 -2.57 6.98
N PHE A 68 3.56 -1.81 6.01
CA PHE A 68 4.77 -2.18 5.26
C PHE A 68 6.02 -2.19 6.12
N ASP A 69 6.20 -1.18 6.97
CA ASP A 69 7.34 -1.08 7.88
C ASP A 69 7.42 -2.30 8.82
N ALA A 70 6.27 -2.70 9.40
CA ALA A 70 6.17 -3.90 10.22
C ALA A 70 6.56 -5.16 9.42
N GLY A 71 6.02 -5.33 8.22
CA GLY A 71 6.31 -6.48 7.36
C GLY A 71 7.78 -6.58 6.93
N LEU A 72 8.41 -5.45 6.59
CA LEU A 72 9.84 -5.40 6.23
C LEU A 72 10.74 -5.70 7.42
N ARG A 73 10.37 -5.21 8.60
CA ARG A 73 11.11 -5.49 9.84
C ARG A 73 11.05 -6.96 10.24
N GLU A 74 9.91 -7.61 10.04
CA GLU A 74 9.72 -9.05 10.30
C GLU A 74 10.43 -9.94 9.27
N ALA A 75 10.57 -9.48 8.02
CA ALA A 75 11.26 -10.19 6.95
C ALA A 75 12.78 -10.35 7.18
N GLY A 76 13.37 -9.56 8.09
CA GLY A 76 14.82 -9.45 8.25
C GLY A 76 15.54 -8.74 7.08
N THR A 77 14.83 -8.46 5.99
CA THR A 77 15.26 -7.64 4.85
C THR A 77 14.93 -6.18 5.11
N GLY A 78 15.72 -5.56 5.98
CA GLY A 78 15.76 -4.10 6.15
C GLY A 78 16.49 -3.40 4.99
N ASP A 79 16.20 -3.73 3.72
CA ASP A 79 16.84 -3.01 2.61
C ASP A 79 16.11 -1.68 2.37
N THR A 80 16.63 -0.69 3.08
CA THR A 80 16.09 0.64 3.34
C THR A 80 16.27 1.52 2.09
N THR A 81 15.65 1.16 0.97
CA THR A 81 15.73 1.94 -0.28
C THR A 81 14.42 2.64 -0.62
N VAL A 82 13.26 2.05 -0.30
CA VAL A 82 11.95 2.67 -0.59
C VAL A 82 11.60 3.85 0.35
N LEU A 83 12.12 3.82 1.59
CA LEU A 83 11.94 4.93 2.55
C LEU A 83 12.65 6.21 2.09
N SER A 84 13.85 6.10 1.51
CA SER A 84 14.61 7.26 1.03
C SER A 84 13.96 7.94 -0.19
N ALA A 85 13.29 7.15 -1.04
CA ALA A 85 12.55 7.70 -2.18
C ALA A 85 11.32 8.51 -1.75
N CYS A 86 10.69 8.18 -0.62
CA CYS A 86 9.50 8.89 -0.12
C CYS A 86 9.86 10.19 0.63
N THR A 87 11.09 10.31 1.15
CA THR A 87 11.52 11.52 1.90
C THR A 87 11.83 12.71 0.99
N SER A 88 12.01 12.49 -0.33
CA SER A 88 12.36 13.56 -1.28
C SER A 88 11.21 14.01 -2.16
N TRP A 89 9.96 13.62 -1.89
CA TRP A 89 8.81 14.10 -2.66
C TRP A 89 8.59 15.59 -2.37
N PRO A 90 8.83 16.51 -3.34
CA PRO A 90 8.54 17.91 -3.13
C PRO A 90 7.03 18.11 -3.04
N ALA A 91 6.60 19.01 -2.16
CA ALA A 91 5.22 19.37 -1.86
C ALA A 91 4.44 20.03 -3.04
N THR A 92 4.76 19.71 -4.28
CA THR A 92 4.15 20.32 -5.49
C THR A 92 2.95 19.55 -6.03
N PHE A 93 2.48 18.49 -5.38
CA PHE A 93 1.19 17.87 -5.70
C PHE A 93 0.02 18.53 -4.95
N THR A 94 -0.04 19.87 -5.00
CA THR A 94 -1.28 20.62 -4.75
C THR A 94 -1.46 21.57 -5.92
N ALA A 95 -2.66 21.51 -6.52
CA ALA A 95 -3.16 22.32 -7.63
C ALA A 95 -2.78 21.89 -9.05
N ALA A 96 -3.64 21.04 -9.62
CA ALA A 96 -4.27 21.26 -10.93
C ALA A 96 -5.60 20.48 -10.98
#